data_AF-A0A3A2ZHV0-F1
#
_entry.id   AF-A0A3A2ZHV0-F1
#
_cell.length_a   1.000
_cell.length_b   1.000
_cell.length_c   1.000
_cell.angle_alpha   90.00
_cell.angle_beta   90.00
_cell.angle_gamma   90.00
#
_symmetry.space_group_name_H-M   'P 1'
#
loop_
_entity.id
_entity.type
_entity.pdbx_description
1 polymer ?
#
loop_
_entity_poly.entity_id
_entity_poly.type
_entity_poly.pdbx_seq_one_letter_code
_entity_poly.pdbx_strand_id
1 'polypeptide(L)'
;MVLKHHRPYKLSPKESKSLNELPVAKLDRANIACQAAFGHLNDGAVPKHHLRAKLEHLQDRTMEAKRRYNKAVRELRNKKNKQPVIDLERQLVGKLVDSKVMGTLKHKGFMPSQHLIVIDATLTMPSATLEAEYQRRINAINAITAFCPVEEGRPTPRPVQSCRRPMSDDDESYPPAKRQQRLSEDYTDFSLRQAMETVRIKSENERPTVCFLCLGNPNLPLNERIAKHATPGSLTRHFLRKHVNRPWPARGVECNVCGIELFERKADLLNHAERCHGTVV
;
A
#
# COMPACT_ATOMS: atom_id res chain seq x y z
N MET A 1 44.37 -0.80 -8.20
CA MET A 1 43.93 0.61 -8.25
C MET A 1 42.45 0.65 -7.94
N VAL A 2 42.06 1.02 -6.71
CA VAL A 2 40.66 1.02 -6.27
C VAL A 2 40.08 2.43 -6.47
N LEU A 3 39.11 2.55 -7.39
CA LEU A 3 38.36 3.77 -7.65
C LEU A 3 37.44 4.05 -6.44
N LYS A 4 37.77 5.08 -5.65
CA LYS A 4 36.90 5.59 -4.58
C LYS A 4 35.74 6.37 -5.21
N HIS A 5 34.54 5.82 -5.15
CA HIS A 5 33.33 6.55 -5.53
C HIS A 5 33.00 7.59 -4.46
N HIS A 6 33.24 8.87 -4.76
CA HIS A 6 32.79 9.98 -3.93
C HIS A 6 31.25 10.03 -3.88
N ARG A 7 30.68 9.86 -2.68
CA ARG A 7 29.25 10.09 -2.40
C ARG A 7 28.98 11.62 -2.47
N PRO A 8 28.06 12.10 -3.32
CA PRO A 8 27.75 13.53 -3.38
C PRO A 8 26.99 13.94 -2.12
N TYR A 9 27.59 14.77 -1.28
CA TYR A 9 27.01 15.32 -0.05
C TYR A 9 26.01 16.45 -0.32
N LYS A 10 25.85 16.87 -1.58
CA LYS A 10 24.98 17.96 -2.00
C LYS A 10 24.01 17.46 -3.06
N LEU A 11 22.73 17.75 -2.88
CA LEU A 11 21.74 17.60 -3.94
C LEU A 11 22.19 18.42 -5.14
N SER A 12 22.12 17.84 -6.33
CA SER A 12 22.34 18.62 -7.55
C SER A 12 21.27 19.70 -7.66
N PRO A 13 21.53 20.81 -8.36
CA PRO A 13 20.54 21.87 -8.57
C PRO A 13 19.21 21.37 -9.14
N LYS A 14 19.25 20.28 -9.92
CA LYS A 14 18.06 19.63 -10.49
C LYS A 14 17.24 18.87 -9.44
N GLU A 15 17.89 18.17 -8.53
CA GLU A 15 17.24 17.42 -7.45
C GLU A 15 16.66 18.35 -6.39
N SER A 16 17.39 19.42 -6.03
CA SER A 16 16.86 20.48 -5.16
C SER A 16 15.65 21.17 -5.79
N LYS A 17 15.67 21.43 -7.10
CA LYS A 17 14.52 21.99 -7.81
C LYS A 17 13.33 21.04 -7.80
N SER A 18 13.55 19.73 -7.99
CA SER A 18 12.47 18.72 -7.95
C SER A 18 11.81 18.62 -6.58
N LEU A 19 12.58 18.62 -5.48
CA LEU A 19 12.02 18.63 -4.12
C LEU A 19 11.26 19.93 -3.81
N ASN A 20 11.71 21.06 -4.35
CA ASN A 20 11.03 22.34 -4.24
C ASN A 20 9.73 22.42 -5.07
N GLU A 21 9.49 21.51 -6.01
CA GLU A 21 8.22 21.48 -6.75
C GLU A 21 7.13 20.65 -6.04
N LEU A 22 7.47 19.93 -4.96
CA LEU A 22 6.53 19.09 -4.22
C LEU A 22 5.42 19.95 -3.56
N PRO A 23 4.15 19.49 -3.57
CA PRO A 23 3.02 20.22 -3.00
C PRO A 23 3.21 20.63 -1.54
N VAL A 24 3.87 19.77 -0.75
CA VAL A 24 4.17 20.00 0.67
C VAL A 24 5.20 21.13 0.83
N ALA A 25 6.29 21.10 0.07
CA ALA A 25 7.33 22.13 0.12
C ALA A 25 6.83 23.51 -0.39
N LYS A 26 5.81 23.52 -1.27
CA LYS A 26 5.11 24.74 -1.70
C LYS A 26 4.18 25.27 -0.62
N LEU A 27 3.45 24.39 0.07
CA LEU A 27 2.56 24.75 1.17
C LEU A 27 3.36 25.30 2.36
N ASP A 28 4.48 24.67 2.71
CA ASP A 28 5.35 25.13 3.80
C ASP A 28 5.97 26.49 3.49
N ARG A 29 6.44 26.71 2.25
CA ARG A 29 6.92 28.04 1.83
C ARG A 29 5.80 29.08 1.83
N ALA A 30 4.59 28.74 1.42
CA ALA A 30 3.45 29.65 1.48
C ALA A 30 3.08 29.99 2.94
N ASN A 31 3.13 29.00 3.83
CA ASN A 31 2.88 29.20 5.27
C ASN A 31 3.96 30.06 5.93
N ILE A 32 5.24 29.81 5.62
CA ILE A 32 6.37 30.62 6.10
C ILE A 32 6.29 32.04 5.53
N ALA A 33 5.96 32.20 4.25
CA ALA A 33 5.78 33.52 3.64
C ALA A 33 4.60 34.29 4.25
N CYS A 34 3.49 33.60 4.55
CA CYS A 34 2.37 34.17 5.29
C CYS A 34 2.78 34.54 6.72
N GLN A 35 3.50 33.68 7.43
CA GLN A 35 3.96 33.97 8.79
C GLN A 35 4.98 35.12 8.81
N ALA A 36 5.86 35.23 7.82
CA ALA A 36 6.79 36.35 7.70
C ALA A 36 6.09 37.66 7.32
N ALA A 37 5.06 37.60 6.47
CA ALA A 37 4.29 38.78 6.05
C ALA A 37 3.29 39.28 7.11
N PHE A 38 2.82 38.40 8.01
CA PHE A 38 1.76 38.71 8.97
C PHE A 38 2.16 38.54 10.45
N GLY A 39 3.33 37.97 10.74
CA GLY A 39 3.79 37.66 12.11
C GLY A 39 4.30 38.86 12.91
N HIS A 40 4.44 40.03 12.29
CA HIS A 40 4.88 41.25 12.97
C HIS A 40 3.90 42.42 12.83
N LEU A 41 2.60 42.12 12.78
CA LEU A 41 1.58 43.17 12.90
C LEU A 41 1.48 43.59 14.36
N ASN A 42 2.21 44.65 14.73
CA ASN A 42 1.87 45.45 15.90
C ASN A 42 0.39 45.84 15.82
N ASP A 43 -0.28 45.87 16.96
CA ASP A 43 -1.73 46.01 17.15
C ASP A 43 -2.33 47.37 16.71
N GLY A 44 -1.70 48.07 15.77
CA GLY A 44 -2.13 49.34 15.23
C GLY A 44 -1.74 49.50 13.76
N ALA A 45 -2.73 49.80 12.92
CA ALA A 45 -2.61 50.26 11.53
C ALA A 45 -2.61 49.22 10.39
N VAL A 46 -3.46 48.18 10.47
CA VAL A 46 -4.08 47.63 9.25
C VAL A 46 -5.59 47.82 9.37
N PRO A 47 -6.30 48.40 8.38
CA PRO A 47 -7.76 48.52 8.45
C PRO A 47 -8.33 47.11 8.59
N LYS A 48 -8.89 46.79 9.77
CA LYS A 48 -9.45 45.46 10.11
C LYS A 48 -10.37 44.92 9.01
N HIS A 49 -11.02 45.82 8.28
CA HIS A 49 -11.85 45.54 7.12
C HIS A 49 -11.10 44.85 5.95
N HIS A 50 -9.89 45.27 5.62
CA HIS A 50 -9.14 44.72 4.48
C HIS A 50 -8.61 43.30 4.75
N LEU A 51 -8.20 43.02 6.00
CA LEU A 51 -7.84 41.66 6.43
C LEU A 51 -9.07 40.73 6.48
N ARG A 52 -10.20 41.25 6.96
CA ARG A 52 -11.47 40.51 6.98
C ARG A 52 -11.96 40.15 5.57
N ALA A 53 -11.94 41.11 4.64
CA ALA A 53 -12.31 40.88 3.25
C ALA A 53 -11.39 39.86 2.55
N LYS A 54 -10.08 39.88 2.85
CA LYS A 54 -9.13 38.87 2.37
C LYS A 54 -9.43 37.48 2.92
N LEU A 55 -9.81 37.37 4.20
CA LEU A 55 -10.19 36.10 4.81
C LEU A 55 -11.48 35.54 4.20
N GLU A 56 -12.51 36.38 4.03
CA GLU A 56 -13.77 36.01 3.36
C GLU A 56 -13.50 35.53 1.91
N HIS A 57 -12.67 36.26 1.16
CA HIS A 57 -12.29 35.85 -0.19
C HIS A 57 -11.56 34.49 -0.25
N LEU A 58 -10.70 34.19 0.73
CA LEU A 58 -10.04 32.89 0.82
C LEU A 58 -11.02 31.76 1.21
N GLN A 59 -11.97 32.06 2.09
CA GLN A 59 -13.03 31.13 2.47
C GLN A 59 -13.94 30.83 1.28
N ASP A 60 -14.33 31.84 0.51
CA ASP A 60 -15.14 31.70 -0.71
C ASP A 60 -14.41 30.86 -1.77
N ARG A 61 -13.12 31.13 -2.00
CA ARG A 61 -12.30 30.32 -2.91
C ARG A 61 -12.20 28.86 -2.48
N THR A 62 -12.09 28.61 -1.17
CA THR A 62 -12.04 27.27 -0.61
C THR A 62 -13.38 26.55 -0.75
N MET A 63 -14.49 27.26 -0.50
CA MET A 63 -15.84 26.75 -0.65
C MET A 63 -16.14 26.43 -2.12
N GLU A 64 -15.76 27.31 -3.04
CA GLU A 64 -15.92 27.11 -4.47
C GLU A 64 -15.07 25.94 -4.99
N ALA A 65 -13.81 25.81 -4.53
CA ALA A 65 -12.98 24.65 -4.85
C ALA A 65 -13.61 23.34 -4.35
N LYS A 66 -14.17 23.33 -3.13
CA LYS A 66 -14.90 22.19 -2.57
C LYS A 66 -16.16 21.86 -3.37
N ARG A 67 -16.92 22.87 -3.81
CA ARG A 67 -18.09 22.71 -4.68
C ARG A 67 -17.71 22.07 -6.03
N ARG A 68 -16.64 22.55 -6.67
CA ARG A 68 -16.12 21.99 -7.93
C ARG A 68 -15.67 20.55 -7.76
N TYR A 69 -14.90 20.25 -6.71
CA TYR A 69 -14.49 18.90 -6.38
C TYR A 69 -15.71 17.97 -6.19
N ASN A 70 -16.68 18.39 -5.37
CA ASN A 70 -17.89 17.61 -5.13
C ASN A 70 -18.70 17.39 -6.42
N LYS A 71 -18.78 18.39 -7.30
CA LYS A 71 -19.41 18.26 -8.62
C LYS A 71 -18.67 17.22 -9.48
N ALA A 72 -17.36 17.32 -9.59
CA ALA A 72 -16.54 16.37 -10.35
C ALA A 72 -16.67 14.93 -9.81
N VAL A 73 -16.69 14.76 -8.48
CA VAL A 73 -16.90 13.46 -7.83
C VAL A 73 -18.29 12.89 -8.17
N ARG A 74 -19.34 13.72 -8.13
CA ARG A 74 -20.69 13.30 -8.54
C ARG A 74 -20.74 12.89 -10.01
N GLU A 75 -20.12 13.66 -10.89
CA GLU A 75 -20.04 13.33 -12.32
C GLU A 75 -19.29 12.02 -12.56
N LEU A 76 -18.18 11.79 -11.85
CA LEU A 76 -17.43 10.53 -11.88
C LEU A 76 -18.29 9.35 -11.40
N ARG A 77 -19.02 9.50 -10.28
CA ARG A 77 -19.96 8.49 -9.79
C ARG A 77 -21.07 8.22 -10.81
N ASN A 78 -21.63 9.27 -11.41
CA ASN A 78 -22.68 9.13 -12.42
C ASN A 78 -22.15 8.41 -13.68
N LYS A 79 -20.95 8.74 -14.15
CA LYS A 79 -20.31 8.01 -15.27
C LYS A 79 -20.08 6.55 -14.91
N LYS A 80 -19.55 6.27 -13.71
CA LYS A 80 -19.34 4.89 -13.22
C LYS A 80 -20.65 4.10 -13.12
N ASN A 81 -21.75 4.74 -12.71
CA ASN A 81 -23.05 4.10 -12.61
C ASN A 81 -23.72 3.88 -13.97
N LYS A 82 -23.44 4.74 -14.96
CA LYS A 82 -23.97 4.62 -16.33
C LYS A 82 -23.18 3.62 -17.19
N GLN A 83 -21.90 3.43 -16.92
CA GLN A 83 -21.05 2.54 -17.71
C GLN A 83 -21.59 1.10 -17.82
N PRO A 84 -22.09 0.45 -16.75
CA PRO A 84 -22.69 -0.88 -16.86
C PRO A 84 -23.90 -0.94 -17.80
N VAL A 85 -24.74 0.10 -17.82
CA VAL A 85 -25.90 0.18 -18.72
C VAL A 85 -25.43 0.26 -20.17
N ILE A 86 -24.42 1.09 -20.43
CA ILE A 86 -23.81 1.23 -21.77
C ILE A 86 -23.17 -0.09 -22.22
N ASP A 87 -22.49 -0.79 -21.31
CA ASP A 87 -21.84 -2.07 -21.61
C ASP A 87 -22.89 -3.16 -21.91
N LEU A 88 -23.98 -3.20 -21.15
CA LEU A 88 -25.12 -4.11 -21.40
C LEU A 88 -25.80 -3.81 -22.75
N GLU A 89 -26.09 -2.55 -23.05
CA GLU A 89 -26.66 -2.15 -24.34
C GLU A 89 -25.76 -2.56 -25.51
N ARG A 90 -24.44 -2.37 -25.37
CA ARG A 90 -23.46 -2.80 -26.36
C ARG A 90 -23.46 -4.32 -26.55
N GLN A 91 -23.53 -5.10 -25.47
CA GLN A 91 -23.64 -6.55 -25.54
C GLN A 91 -24.90 -7.00 -26.28
N LEU A 92 -26.04 -6.38 -26.01
CA LEU A 92 -27.32 -6.68 -26.68
C LEU A 92 -27.28 -6.39 -28.18
N VAL A 93 -26.52 -5.37 -28.60
CA VAL A 93 -26.31 -5.01 -30.03
C VAL A 93 -25.20 -5.85 -30.69
N GLY A 94 -24.67 -6.87 -30.01
CA GLY A 94 -23.63 -7.73 -30.57
C GLY A 94 -22.22 -7.14 -30.52
N LYS A 95 -21.99 -6.09 -29.72
CA LYS A 95 -20.72 -5.35 -29.63
C LYS A 95 -20.07 -5.55 -28.26
N LEU A 96 -19.53 -6.75 -28.00
CA LEU A 96 -18.91 -7.07 -26.70
C LEU A 96 -17.63 -6.27 -26.42
N VAL A 97 -16.83 -5.96 -27.45
CA VAL A 97 -15.57 -5.22 -27.32
C VAL A 97 -15.52 -4.09 -28.34
N ASP A 98 -15.05 -2.93 -27.89
CA ASP A 98 -14.83 -1.76 -28.73
C ASP A 98 -13.79 -2.05 -29.82
N SER A 99 -14.06 -1.65 -31.07
CA SER A 99 -13.16 -1.92 -32.20
C SER A 99 -11.77 -1.30 -32.02
N LYS A 100 -11.68 -0.18 -31.30
CA LYS A 100 -10.40 0.44 -30.94
C LYS A 100 -9.59 -0.44 -29.98
N VAL A 101 -10.25 -1.07 -29.02
CA VAL A 101 -9.61 -2.00 -28.06
C VAL A 101 -9.11 -3.23 -28.81
N MET A 102 -9.92 -3.80 -29.71
CA MET A 102 -9.49 -4.92 -30.56
C MET A 102 -8.31 -4.56 -31.46
N GLY A 103 -8.28 -3.35 -32.02
CA GLY A 103 -7.14 -2.83 -32.79
C GLY A 103 -5.87 -2.74 -31.96
N THR A 104 -5.94 -2.23 -30.72
CA THR A 104 -4.78 -2.20 -29.82
C THR A 104 -4.29 -3.58 -29.39
N LEU A 105 -5.18 -4.56 -29.33
CA LEU A 105 -4.86 -5.93 -28.96
C LEU A 105 -4.09 -6.65 -30.08
N LYS A 106 -4.50 -6.44 -31.33
CA LYS A 106 -3.86 -7.01 -32.53
C LYS A 106 -2.47 -6.42 -32.82
N HIS A 107 -2.16 -5.22 -32.34
CA HIS A 107 -0.89 -4.53 -32.61
C HIS A 107 0.26 -4.76 -31.60
N LYS A 108 0.05 -5.56 -30.55
CA LYS A 108 1.16 -5.93 -29.65
C LYS A 108 1.88 -7.18 -30.18
N GLY A 109 2.96 -6.97 -30.91
CA GLY A 109 3.82 -8.00 -31.53
C GLY A 109 4.61 -8.93 -30.57
N PHE A 110 4.05 -9.28 -29.41
CA PHE A 110 4.68 -10.17 -28.42
C PHE A 110 3.69 -11.13 -27.74
N MET A 111 2.48 -11.32 -28.28
CA MET A 111 1.52 -12.29 -27.72
C MET A 111 1.76 -13.68 -28.36
N PRO A 112 2.02 -14.74 -27.56
CA PRO A 112 2.03 -16.10 -28.07
C PRO A 112 0.69 -16.45 -28.73
N SER A 113 0.70 -17.34 -29.72
CA SER A 113 -0.50 -17.70 -30.50
C SER A 113 -1.64 -18.21 -29.61
N GLN A 114 -1.32 -18.91 -28.52
CA GLN A 114 -2.29 -19.43 -27.56
C GLN A 114 -3.06 -18.30 -26.84
N HIS A 115 -2.41 -17.17 -26.50
CA HIS A 115 -3.11 -16.03 -25.91
C HIS A 115 -4.12 -15.42 -26.88
N LEU A 116 -3.75 -15.29 -28.16
CA LEU A 116 -4.63 -14.74 -29.18
C LEU A 116 -5.85 -15.64 -29.39
N ILE A 117 -5.66 -16.96 -29.38
CA ILE A 117 -6.74 -17.94 -29.53
C ILE A 117 -7.70 -17.88 -28.34
N VAL A 118 -7.18 -17.75 -27.11
CA VAL A 118 -8.03 -17.60 -25.90
C VAL A 118 -8.84 -16.31 -25.97
N ILE A 119 -8.18 -15.20 -26.29
CA ILE A 119 -8.82 -13.89 -26.43
C ILE A 119 -9.93 -13.96 -27.48
N ASP A 120 -9.64 -14.50 -28.66
CA ASP A 120 -10.61 -14.57 -29.75
C ASP A 120 -11.79 -15.47 -29.39
N ALA A 121 -11.54 -16.68 -28.89
CA ALA A 121 -12.59 -17.64 -28.52
C ALA A 121 -13.46 -17.15 -27.34
N THR A 122 -12.87 -16.42 -26.38
CA THR A 122 -13.61 -15.87 -25.22
C THR A 122 -14.40 -14.61 -25.55
N LEU A 123 -13.93 -13.80 -26.50
CA LEU A 123 -14.60 -12.56 -26.92
C LEU A 123 -15.55 -12.77 -28.12
N THR A 124 -15.65 -13.98 -28.65
CA THR A 124 -16.58 -14.30 -29.73
C THR A 124 -18.03 -14.20 -29.22
N MET A 125 -18.88 -13.51 -30.00
CA MET A 125 -20.28 -13.26 -29.63
C MET A 125 -21.12 -14.56 -29.50
N PRO A 126 -22.15 -14.55 -28.64
CA PRO A 126 -23.24 -15.51 -28.66
C PRO A 126 -23.79 -15.75 -30.07
N SER A 127 -24.06 -17.01 -30.41
CA SER A 127 -24.63 -17.36 -31.71
C SER A 127 -26.15 -17.35 -31.61
N ALA A 128 -26.83 -17.07 -32.72
CA ALA A 128 -28.29 -17.09 -32.78
C ALA A 128 -28.87 -18.52 -32.64
N THR A 129 -28.07 -19.57 -32.88
CA THR A 129 -28.48 -20.96 -32.76
C THR A 129 -27.83 -21.65 -31.57
N LEU A 130 -28.58 -22.53 -30.92
CA LEU A 130 -28.16 -23.31 -29.76
C LEU A 130 -26.95 -24.20 -30.07
N GLU A 131 -26.89 -24.81 -31.24
CA GLU A 131 -25.80 -25.69 -31.65
C GLU A 131 -24.49 -24.94 -31.87
N ALA A 132 -24.53 -23.81 -32.58
CA ALA A 132 -23.35 -22.96 -32.77
C ALA A 132 -22.91 -22.29 -31.46
N GLU A 133 -23.84 -22.01 -30.55
CA GLU A 133 -23.56 -21.56 -29.19
C GLU A 133 -22.79 -22.62 -28.39
N TYR A 134 -23.23 -23.88 -28.42
CA TYR A 134 -22.50 -24.99 -27.80
C TYR A 134 -21.11 -25.15 -28.39
N GLN A 135 -21.00 -25.12 -29.72
CA GLN A 135 -19.71 -25.25 -30.38
C GLN A 135 -18.75 -24.11 -30.00
N ARG A 136 -19.25 -22.87 -29.92
CA ARG A 136 -18.43 -21.75 -29.48
C ARG A 136 -17.95 -21.93 -28.04
N ARG A 137 -18.81 -22.37 -27.13
CA ARG A 137 -18.43 -22.66 -25.72
C ARG A 137 -17.37 -23.75 -25.65
N ILE A 138 -17.54 -24.83 -26.42
CA ILE A 138 -16.56 -25.91 -26.52
C ILE A 138 -15.22 -25.36 -27.03
N ASN A 139 -15.23 -24.53 -28.07
CA ASN A 139 -14.02 -23.90 -28.61
C ASN A 139 -13.32 -23.01 -27.57
N ALA A 140 -14.07 -22.22 -26.80
CA ALA A 140 -13.52 -21.39 -25.72
C ALA A 140 -12.91 -22.23 -24.58
N ILE A 141 -13.58 -23.32 -24.17
CA ILE A 141 -13.06 -24.26 -23.16
C ILE A 141 -11.76 -24.90 -23.65
N ASN A 142 -11.73 -25.36 -24.91
CA ASN A 142 -10.56 -25.96 -25.51
C ASN A 142 -9.40 -24.95 -25.62
N ALA A 143 -9.69 -23.71 -26.01
CA ALA A 143 -8.69 -22.63 -26.07
C ALA A 143 -8.08 -22.34 -24.70
N ILE A 144 -8.90 -22.21 -23.65
CA ILE A 144 -8.42 -22.00 -22.27
C ILE A 144 -7.60 -23.20 -21.81
N THR A 145 -8.06 -24.43 -22.06
CA THR A 145 -7.35 -25.66 -21.68
C THR A 145 -5.97 -25.74 -22.35
N ALA A 146 -5.89 -25.43 -23.65
CA ALA A 146 -4.65 -25.38 -24.39
C ALA A 146 -3.71 -24.25 -23.94
N PHE A 147 -4.27 -23.21 -23.31
CA PHE A 147 -3.52 -22.08 -22.78
C PHE A 147 -2.99 -22.31 -21.36
N CYS A 148 -3.68 -23.09 -20.53
CA CYS A 148 -3.23 -23.41 -19.16
C CYS A 148 -1.75 -23.80 -19.00
N PRO A 149 -1.10 -24.56 -19.91
CA PRO A 149 0.32 -24.89 -19.78
C PRO A 149 1.28 -23.78 -20.23
N VAL A 150 0.79 -22.66 -20.78
CA VAL A 150 1.63 -21.57 -21.28
C VAL A 150 2.15 -20.73 -20.11
N GLU A 151 3.47 -20.69 -19.92
CA GLU A 151 4.09 -19.82 -18.91
C GLU A 151 4.01 -18.34 -19.33
N GLU A 152 3.20 -17.54 -18.64
CA GLU A 152 3.12 -16.07 -18.82
C GLU A 152 4.34 -15.35 -18.20
N GLY A 153 5.56 -15.84 -18.44
CA GLY A 153 6.79 -15.30 -17.87
C GLY A 153 6.83 -15.31 -16.34
N ARG A 154 8.00 -14.99 -15.76
CA ARG A 154 8.08 -14.77 -14.32
C ARG A 154 7.47 -13.39 -14.02
N PRO A 155 6.63 -13.25 -12.98
CA PRO A 155 6.29 -11.94 -12.46
C PRO A 155 7.59 -11.22 -12.20
N THR A 156 7.88 -10.16 -12.96
CA THR A 156 9.03 -9.30 -12.67
C THR A 156 8.89 -8.89 -11.21
N PRO A 157 9.81 -9.28 -10.32
CA PRO A 157 9.79 -8.76 -8.96
C PRO A 157 9.81 -7.25 -9.12
N ARG A 158 8.73 -6.57 -8.69
CA ARG A 158 8.82 -5.11 -8.56
C ARG A 158 10.07 -4.87 -7.73
N PRO A 159 10.99 -3.98 -8.15
CA PRO A 159 12.08 -3.61 -7.28
C PRO A 159 11.44 -3.07 -6.01
N VAL A 160 11.41 -3.89 -4.97
CA VAL A 160 11.30 -3.41 -3.61
C VAL A 160 12.51 -2.51 -3.51
N GLN A 161 12.29 -1.20 -3.44
CA GLN A 161 13.36 -0.27 -3.11
C GLN A 161 14.01 -0.85 -1.87
N SER A 162 15.19 -1.44 -2.05
CA SER A 162 15.93 -2.05 -0.98
C SER A 162 16.26 -0.91 -0.05
N CYS A 163 15.56 -0.86 1.09
CA CYS A 163 15.98 -0.05 2.22
C CYS A 163 17.47 -0.34 2.43
N ARG A 164 18.21 0.76 2.44
CA ARG A 164 19.66 0.85 2.35
C ARG A 164 20.32 -0.16 3.30
N ARG A 165 21.26 -0.95 2.78
CA ARG A 165 22.30 -1.58 3.60
C ARG A 165 23.08 -0.47 4.33
N PRO A 166 23.25 -0.52 5.65
CA PRO A 166 24.38 0.14 6.30
C PRO A 166 25.65 -0.64 5.94
N MET A 167 26.62 0.04 5.35
CA MET A 167 28.00 -0.46 5.21
C MET A 167 28.72 -0.29 6.54
N SER A 168 29.60 -1.25 6.79
CA SER A 168 30.47 -1.41 7.95
C SER A 168 31.55 -0.32 8.08
N ASP A 169 31.99 -0.22 9.33
CA ASP A 169 33.00 0.61 9.99
C ASP A 169 34.25 1.02 9.19
N ASP A 170 34.71 2.27 9.37
CA ASP A 170 36.05 2.51 9.93
C ASP A 170 36.20 3.93 10.54
N ASP A 171 37.15 3.99 11.46
CA ASP A 171 37.55 4.84 12.60
C ASP A 171 37.52 6.39 12.53
N GLU A 172 37.15 7.02 13.66
CA GLU A 172 37.93 8.08 14.35
C GLU A 172 37.24 8.60 15.65
N SER A 173 37.92 8.37 16.80
CA SER A 173 38.03 9.22 18.01
C SER A 173 36.94 9.29 19.13
N TYR A 174 37.10 8.41 20.14
CA TYR A 174 36.91 8.50 21.63
C TYR A 174 35.51 8.79 22.29
N PRO A 175 35.19 8.44 23.58
CA PRO A 175 35.83 7.58 24.62
C PRO A 175 34.84 6.47 25.18
N PRO A 176 35.07 5.78 26.33
CA PRO A 176 34.90 4.32 26.46
C PRO A 176 33.45 3.79 26.34
N ALA A 177 33.31 2.74 25.52
CA ALA A 177 32.08 2.08 25.09
C ALA A 177 31.21 1.38 26.16
N LYS A 178 31.56 1.43 27.45
CA LYS A 178 30.86 0.61 28.47
C LYS A 178 29.55 1.22 28.99
N ARG A 179 29.30 2.52 28.80
CA ARG A 179 28.10 3.20 29.31
C ARG A 179 26.96 3.35 28.28
N GLN A 180 27.31 3.49 27.00
CA GLN A 180 26.32 3.60 25.91
C GLN A 180 25.67 2.27 25.56
N GLN A 181 26.38 1.15 25.67
CA GLN A 181 25.84 -0.17 25.35
C GLN A 181 24.70 -0.56 26.30
N ARG A 182 24.85 -0.29 27.61
CA ARG A 182 23.77 -0.52 28.59
C ARG A 182 22.55 0.36 28.32
N LEU A 183 22.74 1.65 28.02
CA LEU A 183 21.63 2.57 27.71
C LEU A 183 20.89 2.17 26.42
N SER A 184 21.60 1.64 25.42
CA SER A 184 21.01 1.14 24.17
C SER A 184 20.26 -0.18 24.38
N GLU A 185 20.83 -1.14 25.11
CA GLU A 185 20.19 -2.40 25.46
C GLU A 185 18.92 -2.17 26.31
N ASP A 186 19.01 -1.30 27.32
CA ASP A 186 17.89 -0.92 28.19
C ASP A 186 16.76 -0.24 27.40
N TYR A 187 17.08 0.61 26.42
CA TYR A 187 16.08 1.26 25.57
C TYR A 187 15.37 0.27 24.62
N THR A 188 16.12 -0.69 24.07
CA THR A 188 15.56 -1.74 23.20
C THR A 188 14.67 -2.71 23.99
N ASP A 189 15.07 -3.09 25.20
CA ASP A 189 14.29 -3.95 26.08
C ASP A 189 13.02 -3.23 26.56
N PHE A 190 13.13 -1.95 26.94
CA PHE A 190 11.97 -1.12 27.27
C PHE A 190 10.97 -1.01 26.11
N SER A 191 11.45 -0.79 24.88
CA SER A 191 10.61 -0.70 23.68
C SER A 191 9.88 -2.02 23.39
N LEU A 192 10.53 -3.17 23.59
CA LEU A 192 9.92 -4.48 23.44
C LEU A 192 8.87 -4.74 24.52
N ARG A 193 9.19 -4.45 25.79
CA ARG A 193 8.24 -4.58 26.91
C ARG A 193 7.00 -3.72 26.69
N GLN A 194 7.18 -2.47 26.28
CA GLN A 194 6.07 -1.57 25.97
C GLN A 194 5.24 -2.11 24.80
N ALA A 195 5.86 -2.59 23.72
CA ALA A 195 5.14 -3.18 22.61
C ALA A 195 4.36 -4.43 23.02
N MET A 196 4.92 -5.27 23.91
CA MET A 196 4.25 -6.48 24.42
C MET A 196 2.99 -6.15 25.20
N GLU A 197 3.01 -5.06 25.97
CA GLU A 197 1.82 -4.58 26.67
C GLU A 197 0.75 -4.09 25.69
N THR A 198 1.13 -3.41 24.61
CA THR A 198 0.15 -2.87 23.63
C THR A 198 -0.56 -3.91 22.78
N VAL A 199 -0.02 -5.13 22.67
CA VAL A 199 -0.65 -6.20 21.89
C VAL A 199 -1.55 -7.10 22.73
N ARG A 200 -1.49 -7.02 24.07
CA ARG A 200 -2.41 -7.73 24.95
C ARG A 200 -3.64 -6.85 25.16
N ILE A 201 -4.80 -7.35 24.74
CA ILE A 201 -6.04 -6.60 24.91
C ILE A 201 -6.51 -6.68 26.37
N LYS A 202 -6.98 -5.55 26.93
CA LYS A 202 -7.62 -5.50 28.24
C LYS A 202 -9.15 -5.57 28.14
N SER A 203 -9.68 -5.24 26.95
CA SER A 203 -11.10 -5.30 26.61
C SER A 203 -11.30 -5.80 25.18
N GLU A 204 -12.45 -6.42 24.88
CA GLU A 204 -12.75 -7.04 23.57
C GLU A 204 -12.80 -6.05 22.39
N ASN A 205 -12.92 -4.75 22.68
CA ASN A 205 -12.97 -3.70 21.67
C ASN A 205 -11.59 -3.18 21.25
N GLU A 206 -10.53 -3.57 21.96
CA GLU A 206 -9.17 -3.14 21.63
C GLU A 206 -8.67 -3.85 20.38
N ARG A 207 -8.08 -3.07 19.48
CA ARG A 207 -7.60 -3.54 18.17
C ARG A 207 -6.15 -3.12 17.98
N PRO A 208 -5.18 -3.96 18.40
CA PRO A 208 -3.77 -3.67 18.22
C PRO A 208 -3.40 -3.45 16.75
N THR A 209 -2.30 -2.72 16.54
CA THR A 209 -1.73 -2.48 15.21
C THR A 209 -0.37 -3.13 15.03
N VAL A 210 0.17 -3.80 16.05
CA VAL A 210 1.44 -4.54 16.01
C VAL A 210 1.13 -6.04 16.01
N CYS A 211 1.87 -6.81 15.21
CA CYS A 211 1.66 -8.26 15.15
C CYS A 211 2.33 -8.97 16.33
N PHE A 212 1.54 -9.60 17.19
CA PHE A 212 2.03 -10.32 18.37
C PHE A 212 3.01 -11.45 18.02
N LEU A 213 2.83 -12.15 16.89
CA LEU A 213 3.76 -13.19 16.43
C LEU A 213 5.07 -12.62 15.88
N CYS A 214 5.04 -11.48 15.18
CA CYS A 214 6.29 -10.81 14.79
C CYS A 214 7.01 -10.27 16.02
N LEU A 215 6.29 -9.66 16.95
CA LEU A 215 6.84 -9.15 18.19
C LEU A 215 7.50 -10.25 19.02
N GLY A 216 6.87 -11.41 19.10
CA GLY A 216 7.38 -12.59 19.81
C GLY A 216 8.48 -13.37 19.08
N ASN A 217 8.85 -13.01 17.85
CA ASN A 217 9.84 -13.78 17.09
C ASN A 217 11.27 -13.23 17.29
N PRO A 218 12.17 -13.94 18.01
CA PRO A 218 13.53 -13.46 18.25
C PRO A 218 14.39 -13.45 16.98
N ASN A 219 14.00 -14.18 15.93
CA ASN A 219 14.75 -14.27 14.68
C ASN A 219 14.50 -13.07 13.74
N LEU A 220 13.59 -12.15 14.11
CA LEU A 220 13.35 -10.93 13.34
C LEU A 220 14.12 -9.75 13.97
N PRO A 221 14.62 -8.81 13.14
CA PRO A 221 15.25 -7.60 13.67
C PRO A 221 14.20 -6.75 14.42
N LEU A 222 14.64 -6.00 15.43
CA LEU A 222 13.76 -5.26 16.34
C LEU A 222 12.73 -4.38 15.62
N ASN A 223 13.15 -3.67 14.58
CA ASN A 223 12.30 -2.81 13.75
C ASN A 223 11.13 -3.56 13.07
N GLU A 224 11.32 -4.83 12.71
CA GLU A 224 10.27 -5.69 12.16
C GLU A 224 9.36 -6.25 13.26
N ARG A 225 9.92 -6.53 14.45
CA ARG A 225 9.16 -7.03 15.60
C ARG A 225 8.14 -6.01 16.11
N ILE A 226 8.51 -4.74 16.16
CA ILE A 226 7.67 -3.64 16.65
C ILE A 226 6.93 -2.87 15.54
N ALA A 227 6.99 -3.37 14.30
CA ALA A 227 6.40 -2.69 13.15
C ALA A 227 4.89 -2.50 13.33
N LYS A 228 4.44 -1.24 13.25
CA LYS A 228 3.03 -0.87 13.31
C LYS A 228 2.40 -0.92 11.92
N HIS A 229 1.25 -1.56 11.85
CA HIS A 229 0.38 -1.55 10.69
C HIS A 229 -0.52 -0.31 10.69
N ALA A 230 -0.89 0.18 9.50
CA ALA A 230 -1.67 1.41 9.36
C ALA A 230 -3.08 1.30 9.98
N THR A 231 -3.68 0.11 9.93
CA THR A 231 -5.01 -0.19 10.48
C THR A 231 -5.05 -1.60 11.05
N PRO A 232 -5.96 -1.90 12.01
CA PRO A 232 -6.18 -3.27 12.48
C PRO A 232 -6.49 -4.27 11.35
N GLY A 233 -7.27 -3.88 10.35
CA GLY A 233 -7.54 -4.74 9.19
C GLY A 233 -6.29 -5.05 8.34
N SER A 234 -5.34 -4.12 8.26
CA SER A 234 -4.05 -4.39 7.61
C SER A 234 -3.15 -5.31 8.44
N LEU A 235 -3.27 -5.27 9.77
CA LEU A 235 -2.65 -6.25 10.67
C LEU A 235 -3.26 -7.64 10.46
N THR A 236 -4.59 -7.79 10.44
CA THR A 236 -5.26 -9.09 10.17
C THR A 236 -4.77 -9.70 8.85
N ARG A 237 -4.71 -8.89 7.78
CA ARG A 237 -4.21 -9.34 6.49
C ARG A 237 -2.73 -9.79 6.56
N HIS A 238 -1.90 -9.07 7.30
CA HIS A 238 -0.51 -9.47 7.54
C HIS A 238 -0.42 -10.78 8.29
N PHE A 239 -1.17 -10.92 9.40
CA PHE A 239 -1.24 -12.11 10.24
C PHE A 239 -1.59 -13.35 9.42
N LEU A 240 -2.67 -13.27 8.62
CA LEU A 240 -3.10 -14.37 7.76
C LEU A 240 -2.03 -14.75 6.74
N ARG A 241 -1.47 -13.77 6.02
CA ARG A 241 -0.50 -14.04 4.94
C ARG A 241 0.84 -14.57 5.45
N LYS A 242 1.35 -14.01 6.56
CA LYS A 242 2.70 -14.33 7.05
C LYS A 242 2.70 -15.55 7.98
N HIS A 243 1.65 -15.73 8.78
CA HIS A 243 1.65 -16.71 9.88
C HIS A 243 0.64 -17.86 9.73
N VAL A 244 -0.47 -17.68 8.99
CA VAL A 244 -1.54 -18.72 8.89
C VAL A 244 -1.59 -19.44 7.54
N ASN A 245 -1.46 -18.69 6.44
CA ASN A 245 -1.64 -19.21 5.07
C ASN A 245 -0.36 -19.83 4.49
N ARG A 246 0.79 -19.62 5.12
CA ARG A 246 2.00 -20.40 4.79
C ARG A 246 1.81 -21.88 5.16
N PRO A 247 2.61 -22.79 4.58
CA PRO A 247 2.66 -24.17 5.04
C PRO A 247 2.79 -24.19 6.57
N TRP A 248 1.87 -24.89 7.23
CA TRP A 248 1.81 -24.90 8.67
C TRP A 248 3.04 -25.65 9.21
N PRO A 249 3.78 -25.08 10.16
CA PRO A 249 4.96 -25.74 10.70
C PRO A 249 4.56 -27.05 11.38
N ALA A 250 5.30 -28.13 11.09
CA ALA A 250 5.08 -29.44 11.72
C ALA A 250 5.22 -29.39 13.25
N ARG A 251 6.03 -28.46 13.76
CA ARG A 251 6.21 -28.19 15.19
C ARG A 251 5.18 -27.21 15.75
N GLY A 252 4.13 -26.83 15.03
CA GLY A 252 3.18 -25.83 15.49
C GLY A 252 3.75 -24.41 15.61
N VAL A 253 2.95 -23.51 16.17
CA VAL A 253 3.30 -22.09 16.36
C VAL A 253 3.14 -21.74 17.83
N GLU A 254 4.09 -21.06 18.44
CA GLU A 254 3.98 -20.58 19.83
C GLU A 254 3.68 -19.06 19.88
N CYS A 255 3.07 -18.62 20.98
CA CYS A 255 2.94 -17.19 21.27
C CYS A 255 3.89 -16.79 22.39
N ASN A 256 5.04 -16.22 22.01
CA ASN A 256 6.05 -15.74 22.96
C ASN A 256 5.65 -14.46 23.71
N VAL A 257 4.49 -13.88 23.38
CA VAL A 257 3.90 -12.80 24.18
C VAL A 257 3.10 -13.39 25.35
N CYS A 258 2.33 -14.45 25.14
CA CYS A 258 1.52 -15.06 26.20
C CYS A 258 2.22 -16.21 26.93
N GLY A 259 3.35 -16.71 26.41
CA GLY A 259 4.08 -17.85 26.99
C GLY A 259 3.32 -19.17 26.85
N ILE A 260 2.54 -19.35 25.78
CA ILE A 260 1.74 -20.57 25.57
C ILE A 260 2.58 -21.66 24.93
N GLU A 261 2.51 -22.86 25.50
CA GLU A 261 3.11 -24.10 25.01
C GLU A 261 2.37 -24.57 23.74
N LEU A 262 2.78 -24.04 22.58
CA LEU A 262 2.54 -24.58 21.23
C LEU A 262 1.09 -24.78 20.73
N PHE A 263 0.73 -24.06 19.66
CA PHE A 263 -0.48 -24.31 18.88
C PHE A 263 -0.22 -25.34 17.78
N GLU A 264 -0.71 -26.57 17.99
CA GLU A 264 -0.63 -27.64 16.98
C GLU A 264 -1.60 -27.41 15.82
N ARG A 265 -2.81 -26.90 16.10
CA ARG A 265 -3.84 -26.66 15.08
C ARG A 265 -4.02 -25.17 14.79
N LYS A 266 -4.32 -24.86 13.53
CA LYS A 266 -4.60 -23.49 13.06
C LYS A 266 -5.72 -22.81 13.84
N ALA A 267 -6.79 -23.55 14.14
CA ALA A 267 -7.96 -23.02 14.85
C ALA A 267 -7.60 -22.49 16.25
N ASP A 268 -6.67 -23.17 16.95
CA ASP A 268 -6.25 -22.77 18.30
C ASP A 268 -5.48 -21.44 18.26
N LEU A 269 -4.63 -21.24 17.26
CA LEU A 269 -3.95 -19.97 17.03
C LEU A 269 -4.93 -18.85 16.68
N LEU A 270 -5.96 -19.11 15.86
CA LEU A 270 -6.96 -18.10 15.49
C LEU A 270 -7.78 -17.65 16.70
N ASN A 271 -8.27 -18.60 17.50
CA ASN A 271 -9.01 -18.32 18.73
C ASN A 271 -8.15 -17.54 19.72
N HIS A 272 -6.86 -17.88 19.83
CA HIS A 272 -5.92 -17.14 20.67
C HIS A 272 -5.67 -15.71 20.17
N ALA A 273 -5.48 -15.54 18.86
CA ALA A 273 -5.26 -14.23 18.24
C ALA A 273 -6.43 -13.27 18.49
N GLU A 274 -7.66 -13.78 18.44
CA GLU A 274 -8.86 -13.01 18.74
C GLU A 274 -8.95 -12.68 20.25
N ARG A 275 -8.89 -13.69 21.12
CA ARG A 275 -9.14 -13.54 22.56
C ARG A 275 -8.06 -12.81 23.32
N CYS A 276 -6.79 -13.01 22.96
CA CYS A 276 -5.65 -12.43 23.70
C CYS A 276 -5.09 -11.19 23.02
N HIS A 277 -5.29 -11.04 21.71
CA HIS A 277 -4.64 -10.02 20.90
C HIS A 277 -5.59 -9.21 20.01
N GLY A 278 -6.91 -9.38 20.14
CA GLY A 278 -7.92 -8.60 19.40
C GLY A 278 -7.80 -8.68 17.88
N THR A 279 -7.06 -9.66 17.36
CA THR A 279 -6.80 -9.87 15.94
C THR A 279 -7.90 -10.77 15.39
N VAL A 280 -9.01 -10.15 14.96
CA VAL A 280 -10.11 -10.88 14.35
C VAL A 280 -9.81 -11.15 12.88
N VAL A 281 -10.08 -12.38 12.48
CA VAL A 281 -9.88 -12.94 11.13
C VAL A 281 -11.21 -13.06 10.41
#